data_AF-A0A2W6B229-F1
#
_entry.id   AF-A0A2W6B229-F1
#
_cell.length_a   1.000
_cell.length_b   1.000
_cell.length_c   1.000
_cell.angle_alpha   90.00
_cell.angle_beta   90.00
_cell.angle_gamma   90.00
#
_symmetry.space_group_name_H-M   'P 1'
#
loop_
_entity.id
_entity.type
_entity.pdbx_description
1 polymer ?
#
loop_
_entity_poly.entity_id
_entity_poly.type
_entity_poly.pdbx_seq_one_letter_code
_entity_poly.pdbx_strand_id
1 'polypeptide(L)'
;MDTTISFAELNRRLADILEQVRSEHRSFLIEQDNEAVASLRPVAARARVTWSDLADGLGDMQDADASFGDDLEEIQRCQPPVPDSMWRT
;
A
#
# COMPACT_ATOMS: atom_id res chain seq x y z
N MET A 1 3.66 -0.70 -21.96
CA MET A 1 3.31 0.48 -22.79
C MET A 1 1.96 0.95 -22.29
N ASP A 2 1.91 2.15 -21.74
CA ASP A 2 0.67 2.70 -21.18
C ASP A 2 -0.15 3.30 -22.32
N THR A 3 -1.45 2.97 -22.38
CA THR A 3 -2.35 3.50 -23.42
C THR A 3 -2.99 4.78 -22.93
N THR A 4 -2.79 5.88 -23.66
CA THR A 4 -3.39 7.17 -23.30
C THR A 4 -4.85 7.24 -23.71
N ILE A 5 -5.71 7.67 -22.81
CA ILE A 5 -7.15 7.88 -23.04
C ILE A 5 -7.61 9.21 -22.44
N SER A 6 -8.60 9.84 -23.05
CA SER A 6 -9.22 11.03 -22.47
C SER A 6 -10.16 10.68 -21.32
N PHE A 7 -10.36 11.63 -20.40
CA PHE A 7 -11.37 11.51 -19.33
C PHE A 7 -12.79 11.25 -19.87
N ALA A 8 -13.12 11.84 -21.02
CA ALA A 8 -14.41 11.61 -21.68
C ALA A 8 -14.55 10.17 -22.18
N GLU A 9 -13.47 9.58 -22.70
CA GLU A 9 -13.46 8.19 -23.13
C GLU A 9 -13.52 7.22 -21.94
N LEU A 10 -12.81 7.54 -20.85
CA LEU A 10 -12.90 6.80 -19.60
C LEU A 10 -14.35 6.74 -19.09
N ASN A 11 -15.06 7.86 -19.04
CA ASN A 11 -16.44 7.90 -18.57
C ASN A 11 -17.40 7.08 -19.44
N ARG A 12 -17.16 7.00 -20.74
CA ARG A 12 -18.02 6.23 -21.68
C ARG A 12 -17.77 4.74 -21.61
N ARG A 13 -16.55 4.32 -21.29
CA ARG A 13 -16.08 2.92 -21.42
C ARG A 13 -15.47 2.38 -20.12
N LEU A 14 -15.83 2.95 -18.97
CA LEU A 14 -15.19 2.65 -17.70
C LEU A 14 -15.17 1.16 -17.39
N ALA A 15 -16.31 0.47 -17.58
CA ALA A 15 -16.43 -0.96 -17.31
C ALA A 15 -15.47 -1.78 -18.19
N ASP A 16 -15.42 -1.50 -19.50
CA ASP A 16 -14.54 -2.20 -20.43
C ASP A 16 -13.06 -1.94 -20.13
N ILE A 17 -12.71 -0.70 -19.79
CA ILE A 17 -11.34 -0.31 -19.44
C ILE A 17 -10.91 -1.02 -18.15
N LEU A 18 -11.77 -1.06 -17.13
CA LEU A 18 -11.48 -1.78 -15.90
C LEU A 18 -11.31 -3.30 -16.13
N GLU A 19 -12.12 -3.88 -17.02
CA GLU A 19 -11.97 -5.28 -17.40
C GLU A 19 -10.64 -5.54 -18.13
N GLN A 20 -10.23 -4.64 -19.04
CA GLN A 20 -8.92 -4.74 -19.70
C GLN A 20 -7.75 -4.56 -18.72
N VAL A 21 -7.88 -3.66 -17.74
CA VAL A 21 -6.89 -3.49 -16.67
C VAL A 21 -6.78 -4.76 -15.82
N ARG A 22 -7.92 -5.38 -15.50
CA ARG A 22 -7.98 -6.57 -14.65
C ARG A 22 -7.52 -7.84 -15.36
N SER A 23 -8.05 -8.10 -16.55
CA SER A 23 -7.97 -9.40 -17.23
C SER A 23 -6.87 -9.45 -18.28
N GLU A 24 -6.58 -8.31 -18.93
CA GLU A 24 -5.50 -8.21 -19.93
C GLU A 24 -4.22 -7.56 -19.38
N HIS A 25 -4.21 -7.22 -18.08
CA HIS A 25 -3.10 -6.54 -17.42
C HIS A 25 -2.65 -5.25 -18.12
N ARG A 26 -3.58 -4.56 -18.80
CA ARG A 26 -3.29 -3.28 -19.46
C ARG A 26 -3.18 -2.14 -18.47
N SER A 27 -2.41 -1.13 -18.85
CA SER A 27 -2.27 0.13 -18.10
C SER A 27 -2.72 1.30 -18.97
N PHE A 28 -3.41 2.26 -18.36
CA PHE A 28 -3.93 3.43 -19.04
C PHE A 28 -3.48 4.72 -18.36
N LEU A 29 -3.10 5.71 -19.16
CA LEU A 29 -2.88 7.08 -18.72
C LEU A 29 -4.12 7.90 -19.06
N ILE A 30 -4.69 8.58 -18.08
CA ILE A 30 -5.90 9.38 -18.24
C ILE A 30 -5.47 10.83 -18.42
N GLU A 31 -5.89 11.42 -19.52
CA GLU A 31 -5.67 12.82 -19.84
C GLU A 31 -6.95 13.65 -19.74
N GLN A 32 -6.81 14.87 -19.23
CA GLN A 32 -7.83 15.90 -19.29
C GLN A 32 -7.14 17.18 -19.78
N ASP A 33 -7.72 17.84 -20.79
CA ASP A 33 -7.15 19.07 -21.38
C ASP A 33 -5.69 18.93 -21.86
N ASN A 34 -5.33 17.75 -22.38
CA ASN A 34 -3.96 17.34 -22.78
C ASN A 34 -2.94 17.26 -21.63
N GLU A 35 -3.42 17.19 -20.39
CA GLU A 35 -2.59 16.99 -19.20
C GLU A 35 -2.90 15.63 -18.58
N ALA A 36 -1.85 14.88 -18.21
CA ALA A 36 -2.00 13.60 -17.53
C ALA A 36 -2.47 13.82 -16.09
N VAL A 37 -3.68 13.35 -15.78
CA VAL A 37 -4.32 13.56 -14.46
C VAL A 37 -4.29 12.32 -13.57
N ALA A 38 -4.29 11.12 -14.16
CA ALA A 38 -4.32 9.86 -13.42
C ALA A 38 -3.79 8.70 -14.26
N SER A 39 -3.53 7.56 -13.60
CA SER A 39 -3.26 6.30 -14.29
C SER A 39 -4.07 5.15 -13.69
N LEU A 40 -4.50 4.23 -14.54
CA LEU A 40 -5.11 2.96 -14.14
C LEU A 40 -4.11 1.85 -14.44
N ARG A 41 -3.85 1.02 -13.43
CA ARG A 41 -2.91 -0.09 -13.53
C ARG A 41 -3.52 -1.33 -12.88
N PRO A 42 -3.13 -2.53 -13.33
CA PRO A 42 -3.55 -3.76 -12.67
C PRO A 42 -3.08 -3.71 -11.21
N VAL A 43 -3.93 -4.13 -10.29
CA VAL A 43 -3.48 -4.36 -8.92
C VAL A 43 -2.48 -5.50 -8.99
N ALA A 44 -1.20 -5.21 -8.72
CA ALA A 44 -0.20 -6.25 -8.57
C ALA A 44 -0.78 -7.29 -7.61
N ALA A 45 -0.78 -8.56 -8.01
CA ALA A 45 -1.18 -9.64 -7.12
C ALA A 45 -0.41 -9.40 -5.82
N ARG A 46 -1.14 -9.15 -4.72
CA ARG A 46 -0.53 -8.93 -3.41
C ARG A 46 0.43 -10.08 -3.24
N ALA A 47 1.74 -9.78 -3.21
CA ALA A 47 2.75 -10.82 -3.04
C ALA A 47 2.28 -11.64 -1.85
N ARG A 48 2.11 -12.96 -2.05
CA ARG A 48 1.77 -13.85 -0.95
C ARG A 48 3.03 -13.90 -0.09
N VAL A 49 3.18 -12.90 0.78
CA VAL A 49 4.25 -12.85 1.75
C VAL A 49 4.08 -14.09 2.61
N THR A 50 5.02 -15.00 2.48
CA THR A 50 5.10 -16.21 3.28
C THR A 50 5.75 -15.88 4.62
N TRP A 51 5.62 -16.80 5.58
CA TRP A 51 6.37 -16.70 6.83
C TRP A 51 7.88 -16.70 6.61
N SER A 52 8.35 -17.33 5.53
CA SER A 52 9.76 -17.30 5.13
C SER A 52 10.18 -15.90 4.68
N ASP A 53 9.38 -15.23 3.84
CA ASP A 53 9.67 -13.85 3.40
C ASP A 53 9.74 -12.88 4.59
N LEU A 54 8.93 -13.13 5.63
CA LEU A 54 8.97 -12.37 6.87
C LEU A 54 10.22 -12.68 7.71
N ALA A 55 10.61 -13.95 7.81
CA ALA A 55 11.82 -14.35 8.53
C ALA A 55 13.08 -13.81 7.86
N ASP A 56 13.16 -13.86 6.52
CA ASP A 56 14.25 -13.32 5.74
C ASP A 56 14.34 -11.80 5.90
N GLY A 57 13.19 -11.10 5.80
CA GLY A 57 13.13 -9.66 6.02
C GLY A 57 13.52 -9.25 7.44
N LEU A 58 13.18 -10.05 8.45
CA LEU A 58 13.58 -9.80 9.83
C LEU A 58 15.07 -10.09 10.07
N GLY A 59 15.63 -11.10 9.40
CA GLY A 59 17.05 -11.42 9.45
C GLY A 59 17.94 -10.37 8.77
N ASP A 60 17.42 -9.68 7.76
CA ASP A 60 18.12 -8.60 7.04
C ASP A 60 18.00 -7.23 7.72
N MET A 61 17.18 -7.11 8.78
CA MET A 61 17.12 -5.87 9.57
C MET A 61 18.42 -5.68 10.35
N GLN A 62 18.89 -4.43 10.44
CA GLN A 62 19.99 -4.11 11.35
C GLN A 62 19.57 -4.46 12.78
N ASP A 63 20.50 -5.06 13.52
CA ASP A 63 20.34 -5.29 14.95
C ASP A 63 19.95 -3.97 15.63
N ALA A 64 18.99 -4.07 16.56
CA ALA A 64 18.67 -2.94 17.41
C ALA A 64 19.96 -2.48 18.12
N ASP A 65 20.11 -1.16 18.30
CA ASP A 65 21.26 -0.65 19.03
C ASP A 65 21.26 -1.17 20.48
N ALA A 66 22.43 -1.17 21.11
CA ALA A 66 22.59 -1.72 22.45
C ALA A 66 21.72 -1.00 23.51
N SER A 67 21.29 0.23 23.23
CA SER A 67 20.42 1.05 24.08
C SER A 67 18.92 0.74 23.92
N PHE A 68 18.51 0.05 22.86
CA PHE A 68 17.10 -0.16 22.53
C PHE A 68 16.29 -0.77 23.67
N GLY A 69 16.88 -1.71 24.42
CA GLY A 69 16.23 -2.31 25.57
C GLY A 69 15.98 -1.30 26.70
N ASP A 70 16.98 -0.48 27.00
CA ASP A 70 16.91 0.54 28.04
C ASP A 70 15.91 1.64 27.66
N ASP A 71 15.92 2.06 26.39
CA ASP A 71 15.00 3.06 25.85
C ASP A 71 13.54 2.56 25.90
N LEU A 72 13.31 1.28 25.57
CA LEU A 72 11.97 0.67 25.67
C LEU A 72 11.46 0.64 27.10
N GLU A 73 12.32 0.31 28.07
CA GLU A 73 11.94 0.34 29.48
C GLU A 73 11.65 1.76 29.96
N GLU A 74 12.44 2.75 29.53
CA GLU A 74 12.20 4.16 29.88
C GLU A 74 10.88 4.66 29.31
N ILE A 75 10.57 4.31 28.06
CA ILE A 75 9.27 4.62 27.43
C ILE A 75 8.13 3.97 28.23
N GLN A 76 8.26 2.69 28.62
CA GLN A 76 7.22 2.01 29.39
C GLN A 76 6.99 2.66 30.76
N ARG A 77 8.05 3.11 31.45
CA ARG A 77 7.95 3.82 32.74
C ARG A 77 7.27 5.18 32.59
N CYS A 78 7.42 5.83 31.45
CA CYS A 78 6.80 7.13 31.17
C CYS A 78 5.35 7.02 30.68
N GLN A 79 4.86 5.82 30.34
CA GLN A 79 3.49 5.65 29.87
C GLN A 79 2.49 5.74 31.03
N PRO A 80 1.39 6.50 30.86
CA PRO A 80 0.31 6.48 31.83
C PRO A 80 -0.32 5.08 31.88
N PRO A 81 -0.87 4.66 33.03
CA PRO A 81 -1.59 3.40 33.12
C PRO A 81 -2.70 3.39 32.06
N VAL A 82 -2.79 2.29 31.31
CA VAL A 82 -3.84 2.09 30.31
C VAL A 82 -5.19 2.14 31.05
N PRO A 83 -6.10 3.10 30.76
CA PRO A 83 -7.39 3.14 31.41
C PRO A 83 -8.18 1.84 31.17
N ASP A 84 -8.75 1.30 32.25
CA ASP A 84 -9.53 0.04 32.28
C ASP A 84 -10.74 0.01 31.31
N SER A 85 -11.08 1.13 30.68
CA SER A 85 -12.34 1.31 29.95
C SER A 85 -12.20 1.88 28.53
N MET A 86 -11.07 1.69 27.84
CA MET A 86 -10.99 2.08 26.42
C MET A 86 -11.97 1.33 25.49
N TRP A 87 -12.53 0.19 25.93
CA TRP A 87 -13.38 -0.68 25.11
C TRP A 87 -14.72 -1.06 25.75
N ARG A 88 -15.13 -0.42 26.85
CA ARG A 88 -16.48 -0.62 27.40
C ARG A 88 -17.43 0.40 26.78
N THR A 89 -18.25 -0.08 25.85
CA THR A 89 -19.44 0.63 25.32
C THR A 89 -20.51 0.78 26.39
#